data_AF-A0A949XL98-F1
#
_entry.id   AF-A0A949XL98-F1
#
_cell.length_a   1.000
_cell.length_b   1.000
_cell.length_c   1.000
_cell.angle_alpha   90.00
_cell.angle_beta   90.00
_cell.angle_gamma   90.00
#
_symmetry.space_group_name_H-M   'P 1'
#
loop_
_entity.id
_entity.type
_entity.pdbx_description
1 polymer ?
#
loop_
_entity_poly.entity_id
_entity_poly.type
_entity_poly.pdbx_seq_one_letter_code
_entity_poly.pdbx_strand_id
1 'polypeptide(L)'
;MALRFYNTLTQELETFYPLRDNTVRMYTCGPTVYNFVHIGNFRTFTFQDILRRWLKYRGYRLDHVMNVTDVDDKIIANAAKQGKSIEDYTS
;
A
#
# COMPACT_ATOMS: atom_id res chain seq x y z
N MET A 1 11.34 -7.83 23.04
CA MET A 1 11.85 -6.51 22.60
C MET A 1 10.74 -5.70 21.94
N ALA A 2 10.71 -4.39 22.20
CA ALA A 2 9.75 -3.45 21.62
C ALA A 2 9.94 -3.36 20.09
N LEU A 3 8.84 -3.18 19.35
CA LEU A 3 8.89 -2.98 17.90
C LEU A 3 9.48 -1.59 17.61
N ARG A 4 10.39 -1.52 16.65
CA ARG A 4 10.97 -0.26 16.18
C ARG A 4 10.84 -0.15 14.67
N PHE A 5 10.56 1.04 14.17
CA PHE A 5 10.52 1.35 12.74
C PHE A 5 11.50 2.47 12.42
N TYR A 6 12.05 2.44 11.21
CA TYR A 6 12.73 3.60 10.66
C TYR A 6 11.68 4.59 10.18
N ASN A 7 11.63 5.75 10.82
CA ASN A 7 10.66 6.80 10.51
C ASN A 7 11.28 7.77 9.50
N THR A 8 10.78 7.79 8.26
CA THR A 8 11.29 8.68 7.21
C THR A 8 11.15 10.17 7.56
N LEU A 9 10.17 10.55 8.39
CA LEU A 9 9.96 11.95 8.78
C LEU A 9 11.13 12.50 9.62
N THR A 10 11.64 11.68 10.54
CA THR A 10 12.73 12.05 11.47
C THR A 10 14.08 11.49 11.06
N GLN A 11 14.09 10.51 10.14
CA GLN A 11 15.25 9.77 9.69
C GLN A 11 15.91 8.91 10.77
N GLU A 12 15.14 8.49 11.78
CA GLU A 12 15.63 7.74 12.93
C GLU A 12 14.90 6.41 13.15
N LEU A 13 15.51 5.50 13.93
CA LEU A 13 14.85 4.30 14.42
C LEU A 13 14.06 4.60 15.70
N GLU A 14 12.75 4.65 15.59
CA GLU A 14 11.84 5.00 16.68
C GLU A 14 11.12 3.78 17.23
N THR A 15 10.75 3.81 18.51
CA THR A 15 9.91 2.77 19.11
C THR A 15 8.46 2.99 18.67
N PHE A 16 7.85 1.95 18.14
CA PHE A 16 6.49 2.00 17.65
C PHE A 16 5.49 1.77 18.78
N TYR A 17 4.51 2.68 18.87
CA TYR A 17 3.32 2.52 19.69
C TYR A 17 2.08 2.81 18.85
N PRO A 18 1.04 1.95 18.88
CA PRO A 18 -0.23 2.25 18.23
C PRO A 18 -0.88 3.51 18.82
N LEU A 19 -1.57 4.28 17.97
CA LEU A 19 -2.19 5.55 18.38
C LEU A 19 -3.41 5.35 19.31
N ARG A 20 -4.12 4.21 19.19
CA ARG A 20 -5.29 3.91 20.01
C ARG A 20 -5.33 2.42 20.34
N ASP A 21 -5.39 2.12 21.64
CA ASP A 21 -5.36 0.76 22.19
C ASP A 21 -4.25 -0.07 21.55
N ASN A 22 -4.50 -1.36 21.30
CA ASN A 22 -3.59 -2.26 20.59
C ASN A 22 -3.87 -2.32 19.07
N THR A 23 -4.45 -1.26 18.48
CA THR A 23 -4.84 -1.23 17.05
C THR A 23 -3.86 -0.43 16.22
N VAL A 24 -3.16 -1.11 15.31
CA VAL A 24 -2.32 -0.49 14.29
C VAL A 24 -3.20 -0.11 13.10
N ARG A 25 -3.19 1.18 12.76
CA ARG A 25 -3.81 1.69 11.53
C ARG A 25 -2.71 1.89 10.49
N MET A 26 -2.80 1.16 9.39
CA MET A 26 -1.77 1.14 8.35
C MET A 26 -2.39 1.48 7.00
N TYR A 27 -1.85 2.50 6.33
CA TYR A 27 -2.17 2.79 4.94
C TYR A 27 -0.96 2.45 4.06
N THR A 28 -1.23 1.85 2.91
CA THR A 28 -0.20 1.58 1.90
C THR A 28 -0.71 2.04 0.55
N CYS A 29 0.11 2.77 -0.21
CA CYS A 29 -0.23 3.10 -1.59
C CYS A 29 -0.32 1.81 -2.43
N GLY A 30 -1.43 1.65 -3.13
CA GLY A 30 -1.64 0.56 -4.08
C GLY A 30 -1.27 0.93 -5.52
N PRO A 31 -1.64 0.10 -6.50
CA PRO A 31 -1.24 0.29 -7.89
C PRO A 31 -2.07 1.36 -8.59
N THR A 32 -1.44 2.02 -9.57
CA THR A 32 -2.16 2.67 -10.67
C THR A 32 -2.41 1.63 -11.75
N VAL A 33 -3.67 1.36 -12.08
CA VAL A 33 -4.08 0.27 -12.98
C VAL A 33 -3.98 0.65 -14.46
N TYR A 34 -2.87 1.28 -14.85
CA TYR A 34 -2.61 1.65 -16.25
C TYR A 34 -1.92 0.54 -17.05
N ASN A 35 -1.31 -0.45 -16.38
CA ASN A 35 -0.60 -1.57 -17.00
C ASN A 35 -0.46 -2.75 -16.01
N PHE A 36 0.02 -3.90 -16.49
CA PHE A 36 0.39 -5.04 -15.66
C PHE A 36 1.46 -4.68 -14.63
N VAL A 37 1.32 -5.27 -13.43
CA VAL A 37 2.29 -5.15 -12.34
C VAL A 37 3.62 -5.79 -12.71
N HIS A 38 4.72 -5.14 -12.35
CA HIS A 38 6.08 -5.65 -12.56
C HIS A 38 6.75 -6.03 -11.23
N ILE A 39 7.92 -6.67 -11.29
CA ILE A 39 8.64 -7.17 -10.11
C ILE A 39 8.92 -6.09 -9.05
N GLY A 40 9.16 -4.85 -9.48
CA GLY A 40 9.25 -3.69 -8.57
C GLY A 40 7.99 -3.47 -7.71
N ASN A 41 6.79 -3.61 -8.27
CA ASN A 41 5.54 -3.51 -7.49
C ASN A 41 5.42 -4.70 -6.54
N PHE A 42 5.73 -5.92 -7.01
CA PHE A 42 5.62 -7.13 -6.19
C PHE A 42 6.51 -7.08 -4.96
N ARG A 43 7.72 -6.52 -5.06
CA ARG A 43 8.59 -6.32 -3.88
C ARG A 43 7.89 -5.49 -2.80
N THR A 44 7.26 -4.39 -3.19
CA THR A 44 6.54 -3.50 -2.27
C THR A 44 5.34 -4.21 -1.64
N PHE A 45 4.50 -4.86 -2.45
CA PHE A 45 3.32 -5.58 -1.93
C PHE A 45 3.70 -6.76 -1.03
N THR A 46 4.78 -7.46 -1.36
CA THR A 46 5.31 -8.56 -0.53
C THR A 46 5.80 -8.05 0.82
N PHE A 47 6.55 -6.94 0.84
CA PHE A 47 6.99 -6.33 2.09
C PHE A 47 5.79 -5.91 2.96
N GLN A 48 4.79 -5.27 2.36
CA GLN A 48 3.56 -4.86 3.07
C GLN A 48 2.82 -6.06 3.67
N ASP A 49 2.72 -7.17 2.93
CA ASP A 49 2.12 -8.42 3.41
C ASP A 49 2.93 -9.02 4.57
N ILE A 50 4.26 -9.07 4.47
CA ILE A 50 5.14 -9.53 5.56
C ILE A 50 4.94 -8.68 6.81
N LEU A 51 4.92 -7.35 6.67
CA LEU A 51 4.71 -6.43 7.79
C LEU A 51 3.34 -6.66 8.45
N ARG A 52 2.27 -6.76 7.64
CA ARG A 52 0.92 -7.07 8.10
C ARG A 52 0.87 -8.39 8.87
N ARG A 53 1.46 -9.46 8.33
CA ARG A 53 1.50 -10.78 8.98
C ARG A 53 2.26 -10.73 10.28
N TRP A 54 3.40 -10.05 10.30
CA TRP A 54 4.22 -9.91 11.49
C TRP A 54 3.50 -9.12 12.61
N LEU A 55 2.83 -8.01 12.27
CA LEU A 55 2.04 -7.24 13.23
C LEU A 55 0.92 -8.08 13.85
N LYS A 56 0.18 -8.82 13.02
CA LYS A 56 -0.85 -9.76 13.50
C LYS A 56 -0.27 -10.87 14.38
N TYR A 57 0.84 -11.48 13.96
CA TYR A 57 1.55 -12.51 14.74
C TYR A 57 1.98 -12.00 16.12
N ARG A 58 2.36 -10.72 16.21
CA ARG A 58 2.73 -10.06 17.48
C ARG A 58 1.54 -9.65 18.34
N GLY A 59 0.32 -9.97 17.94
CA GLY A 59 -0.90 -9.76 18.72
C GLY A 59 -1.57 -8.40 18.50
N TYR A 60 -1.11 -7.59 17.55
CA TYR A 60 -1.79 -6.32 17.22
C TYR A 60 -3.11 -6.58 16.49
N ARG A 61 -4.13 -5.77 16.81
CA ARG A 61 -5.27 -5.56 15.89
C ARG A 61 -4.76 -4.70 14.73
N LEU A 62 -5.16 -5.01 13.51
CA LEU A 62 -4.67 -4.31 12.33
C LEU A 62 -5.81 -3.87 11.43
N ASP A 63 -5.94 -2.56 11.27
CA ASP A 63 -6.78 -1.92 10.27
C ASP A 63 -5.88 -1.47 9.12
N HIS A 64 -5.84 -2.27 8.06
CA HIS A 64 -4.99 -2.03 6.89
C HIS A 64 -5.84 -1.65 5.68
N VAL A 65 -5.55 -0.49 5.10
CA VAL A 65 -6.18 0.00 3.86
C VAL A 65 -5.12 0.15 2.77
N MET A 66 -5.46 -0.27 1.56
CA MET A 66 -4.70 -0.02 0.35
C MET A 66 -5.67 0.52 -0.72
N ASN A 67 -5.30 1.62 -1.36
CA ASN A 67 -6.11 2.19 -2.43
C ASN A 67 -5.87 1.44 -3.76
N VAL A 68 -6.72 1.72 -4.74
CA VAL A 68 -6.42 1.51 -6.17
C VAL A 68 -6.51 2.87 -6.83
N THR A 69 -5.54 3.21 -7.67
CA THR A 69 -5.60 4.44 -8.47
C THR A 69 -6.13 4.07 -9.84
N ASP A 70 -7.44 4.25 -10.02
CA ASP A 70 -8.23 3.97 -11.23
C ASP A 70 -8.41 5.21 -12.12
N VAL A 71 -8.01 6.39 -11.63
CA VAL A 71 -7.96 7.63 -12.41
C VAL A 71 -6.55 8.23 -12.32
N ASP A 72 -5.86 8.31 -13.46
CA ASP A 72 -4.51 8.85 -13.61
C ASP A 72 -4.27 9.23 -15.08
N ASP A 73 -3.36 10.18 -15.34
CA ASP A 73 -3.04 10.65 -16.70
C ASP A 73 -2.64 9.49 -17.64
N LYS A 74 -1.96 8.47 -17.13
CA LYS A 74 -1.58 7.28 -17.93
C LYS A 74 -2.79 6.43 -18.30
N ILE A 75 -3.78 6.34 -17.42
CA ILE A 75 -5.03 5.61 -17.66
C ILE A 75 -5.83 6.35 -18.73
N ILE A 76 -5.99 7.67 -18.58
CA ILE A 76 -6.70 8.53 -19.54
C ILE A 76 -6.08 8.39 -20.94
N ALA A 77 -4.75 8.50 -21.03
CA ALA A 77 -4.05 8.39 -22.30
C ALA A 77 -4.17 7.00 -22.94
N ASN A 78 -4.16 5.92 -22.15
CA ASN A 78 -4.26 4.55 -22.67
C ASN A 78 -5.69 4.17 -23.05
N ALA A 79 -6.68 4.57 -22.26
CA ALA A 79 -8.10 4.35 -22.57
C ALA A 79 -8.48 5.03 -23.90
N ALA A 80 -8.07 6.29 -24.08
CA ALA A 80 -8.28 7.03 -25.34
C ALA A 80 -7.64 6.34 -26.55
N LYS A 81 -6.41 5.82 -26.40
CA LYS A 81 -5.73 5.05 -27.47
C LYS A 81 -6.44 3.75 -27.84
N GLN A 82 -7.12 3.12 -26.88
CA GLN A 82 -7.86 1.87 -27.10
C GLN A 82 -9.33 2.09 -27.45
N GLY A 83 -9.80 3.34 -27.51
CA GLY A 83 -11.21 3.66 -27.74
C GLY A 83 -12.15 3.15 -26.65
N LYS A 84 -11.65 3.06 -25.40
CA LYS A 84 -12.40 2.59 -24.23
C LYS A 84 -12.75 3.74 -23.28
N SER A 85 -13.81 3.59 -22.50
CA SER A 85 -14.03 4.42 -21.31
C SER A 85 -12.95 4.13 -20.25
N ILE A 86 -12.81 5.00 -19.26
CA ILE A 86 -11.86 4.78 -18.15
C ILE A 86 -12.31 3.57 -17.33
N GLU A 87 -13.61 3.44 -17.11
CA GLU A 87 -14.25 2.33 -16.43
C GLU A 87 -13.93 1.00 -17.15
N ASP A 88 -14.16 0.92 -18.46
CA ASP A 88 -13.89 -0.30 -19.25
C ASP A 88 -12.39 -0.63 -19.36
N TYR A 89 -11.52 0.37 -19.21
CA TYR A 89 -10.07 0.17 -19.24
C TYR A 89 -9.54 -0.39 -17.92
N THR A 90 -10.17 -0.02 -16.80
CA THR A 90 -9.70 -0.33 -15.43
C THR A 90 -10.44 -1.47 -14.74
N SER A 91 -11.55 -1.93 -15.33
CA SER A 91 -12.36 -3.07 -14.86
C SER A 91 -11.74 -4.43 -15.16
#